data_AF-A0A0F9RX53-F1
#
_entry.id   AF-A0A0F9RX53-F1
#
_cell.length_a   1.000
_cell.length_b   1.000
_cell.length_c   1.000
_cell.angle_alpha   90.00
_cell.angle_beta   90.00
_cell.angle_gamma   90.00
#
_symmetry.space_group_name_H-M   'P 1'
#
loop_
_entity.id
_entity.type
_entity.pdbx_description
1 polymer ?
#
loop_
_entity_poly.entity_id
_entity_poly.type
_entity_poly.pdbx_seq_one_letter_code
_entity_poly.pdbx_strand_id
1 'polypeptide(L)'
;MDNTIFTPIAPSKFIVRNRVQKAVMLFGQKVEPGGSYDLMTIPYISESDIQHSLLKGTLRNKLSIGEIRVTDSNINLVQYSPEFTTFLQSIGITAGISPVSATGVANIAALSQLDDTVMSDGTTISVVTLADTFLLDKTNTQSIDGIIIVVTNSGTGRWVRCKHHSARWGEQYTWYIDADNGDDENKGDTALTALATFAECTRRMGTQVYYTAVTINILSDINEKDPMLLAAFMGYVTIQGVETTVATGTITDIVQWDHDPSDGYVAAGFITDSALSGDWSVAGSAGTSLIDKKIILTDGVSAGAYAYIIEDSGSPKEAYVSPWVNEDTWTEKQPSPGDAYKIVELPAFLQRYQVRQQNYWTYLKKLRFVSPTQYLQSLEANGNFIAMGCIFDGTYASQNGPVLGRTRGTYFVNCFLKSGLSAWSARSVIFVGSVFKNLGITHLTHGRVIIQGPLVFFNNSGPMTIPARENSMVVLQGYSLGVVCLGAQTNGSVVKLRDTSSLVIKEGSSVYSIGGSAGIGVWVSSAGTVVWMPAGSNANTVFSFESASDFKTGGTAKTIAELNTAGFFNSSNGARAVSTDD
;
A
#
# COMPACT_ATOMS: atom_id res chain seq x y z
N MET A 1 13.62 35.17 30.84
CA MET A 1 13.28 34.24 31.92
C MET A 1 11.89 34.63 32.39
N ASP A 2 10.87 33.98 31.85
CA ASP A 2 9.49 34.23 32.26
C ASP A 2 9.22 33.53 33.59
N ASN A 3 9.08 34.34 34.64
CA ASN A 3 8.52 33.93 35.92
C ASN A 3 7.04 33.63 35.70
N THR A 4 6.72 32.42 35.25
CA THR A 4 5.38 31.87 35.40
C THR A 4 5.16 31.62 36.89
N ILE A 5 4.56 32.62 37.52
CA ILE A 5 4.00 32.58 38.87
C ILE A 5 3.17 31.30 38.96
N PHE A 6 3.53 30.41 39.89
CA PHE A 6 2.72 29.24 40.26
C PHE A 6 1.27 29.68 40.39
N THR A 7 0.42 29.21 39.47
CA THR A 7 -1.02 29.35 39.65
C THR A 7 -1.32 28.65 40.98
N PRO A 8 -1.87 29.35 42.00
CA PRO A 8 -2.11 28.71 43.29
C PRO A 8 -2.96 27.46 43.05
N ILE A 9 -2.44 26.31 43.50
CA ILE A 9 -3.15 25.04 43.44
C ILE A 9 -4.53 25.29 44.03
N ALA A 10 -5.58 25.05 43.23
CA ALA A 10 -6.94 25.24 43.70
C ALA A 10 -7.10 24.49 45.02
N PRO A 11 -7.63 25.13 46.08
CA PRO A 11 -7.74 24.48 47.38
C PRO A 11 -8.49 23.15 47.23
N SER A 12 -8.00 22.11 47.91
CA SER A 12 -8.66 20.81 47.94
C SER A 12 -10.10 20.97 48.43
N LYS A 13 -11.04 20.31 47.75
CA LYS A 13 -12.49 20.33 48.01
C LYS A 13 -13.03 18.90 48.15
N PHE A 14 -13.91 18.71 49.11
CA PHE A 14 -14.68 17.49 49.29
C PHE A 14 -16.11 17.84 49.71
N ILE A 15 -16.96 18.07 48.70
CA ILE A 15 -18.32 18.60 48.88
C ILE A 15 -19.30 17.44 48.99
N VAL A 16 -19.98 17.37 50.13
CA VAL A 16 -21.01 16.38 50.43
C VAL A 16 -22.37 17.06 50.52
N ARG A 17 -23.41 16.37 50.04
CA ARG A 17 -24.81 16.79 50.15
C ARG A 17 -25.59 15.84 51.04
N ASN A 18 -26.31 16.39 52.01
CA ASN A 18 -27.23 15.63 52.85
C ASN A 18 -28.48 15.23 52.06
N ARG A 19 -28.82 13.93 52.06
CA ARG A 19 -29.98 13.38 51.34
C ARG A 19 -31.17 13.04 52.22
N VAL A 20 -31.06 13.19 53.54
CA VAL A 20 -32.12 12.83 54.50
C VAL A 20 -32.77 14.08 55.10
N GLN A 21 -33.98 13.91 55.65
CA GLN A 21 -34.78 15.00 56.24
C GLN A 21 -34.30 15.48 57.63
N LYS A 22 -33.25 14.86 58.16
CA LYS A 22 -32.60 15.26 59.42
C LYS A 22 -31.22 15.83 59.14
N ALA A 23 -30.75 16.73 60.00
CA ALA A 23 -29.39 17.22 59.93
C ALA A 23 -28.38 16.08 60.14
N VAL A 24 -27.29 16.11 59.38
CA VAL A 24 -26.22 15.11 59.46
C VAL A 24 -24.97 15.77 60.01
N MET A 25 -24.40 15.21 61.08
CA MET A 25 -23.14 15.68 61.66
C MET A 25 -21.96 14.99 60.96
N LEU A 26 -21.04 15.78 60.41
CA LEU A 26 -19.81 15.34 59.74
C LEU A 26 -18.63 16.11 60.32
N PHE A 27 -17.67 15.43 60.95
CA PHE A 27 -16.53 16.07 61.63
C PHE A 27 -16.91 17.22 62.57
N GLY A 28 -18.03 17.08 63.30
CA GLY A 28 -18.54 18.12 64.19
C GLY A 28 -19.31 19.26 63.48
N GLN A 29 -19.32 19.30 62.15
CA GLN A 29 -20.12 20.26 61.38
C GLN A 29 -21.51 19.71 61.08
N LYS A 30 -22.54 20.54 61.30
CA LYS A 30 -23.93 20.22 60.98
C LYS A 30 -24.22 20.55 59.51
N VAL A 31 -24.65 19.56 58.74
CA VAL A 31 -25.13 19.72 57.35
C VAL A 31 -26.65 19.57 57.34
N GLU A 32 -27.36 20.65 57.09
CA GLU A 32 -28.83 20.68 57.11
C GLU A 32 -29.45 19.81 56.00
N PRO A 33 -30.70 19.34 56.16
CA PRO A 33 -31.41 18.55 55.15
C PRO A 33 -31.33 19.18 53.75
N GLY A 34 -30.88 18.40 52.76
CA GLY A 34 -30.74 18.86 51.37
C GLY A 34 -29.55 19.81 51.10
N GLY A 35 -28.87 20.29 52.15
CA GLY A 35 -27.73 21.19 52.06
C GLY A 35 -26.44 20.50 51.62
N SER A 36 -25.53 21.27 51.03
CA SER A 36 -24.18 20.85 50.67
C SER A 36 -23.15 21.55 51.55
N TYR A 37 -22.06 20.87 51.89
CA TYR A 37 -20.97 21.44 52.68
C TYR A 37 -19.63 20.90 52.19
N ASP A 38 -18.63 21.77 52.07
CA ASP A 38 -17.26 21.37 51.75
C ASP A 38 -16.49 21.02 53.03
N LEU A 39 -16.22 19.74 53.23
CA LEU A 39 -15.58 19.24 54.45
C LEU A 39 -14.14 19.75 54.62
N MET A 40 -13.49 20.18 53.55
CA MET A 40 -12.14 20.75 53.58
C MET A 40 -12.11 22.17 54.18
N THR A 41 -13.27 22.80 54.37
CA THR A 41 -13.37 24.11 55.04
C THR A 41 -13.46 24.02 56.57
N ILE A 42 -13.60 22.80 57.13
CA ILE A 42 -13.67 22.59 58.57
C ILE A 42 -12.26 22.76 59.16
N PRO A 43 -12.06 23.62 60.17
CA PRO A 43 -10.75 23.78 60.81
C PRO A 43 -10.16 22.46 61.27
N TYR A 44 -8.87 22.26 60.99
CA TYR A 44 -8.09 21.07 61.34
C TYR A 44 -8.48 19.77 60.63
N ILE A 45 -9.43 19.79 59.68
CA ILE A 45 -9.72 18.65 58.82
C ILE A 45 -8.80 18.70 57.61
N SER A 46 -7.88 17.76 57.56
CA SER A 46 -6.97 17.55 56.43
C SER A 46 -7.54 16.53 55.45
N GLU A 47 -6.91 16.44 54.28
CA GLU A 47 -7.23 15.41 53.28
C GLU A 47 -7.04 14.00 53.85
N SER A 48 -6.04 13.81 54.74
CA SER A 48 -5.80 12.53 55.42
C SER A 48 -6.96 12.13 56.34
N ASP A 49 -7.62 13.08 56.99
CA ASP A 49 -8.78 12.82 57.85
C ASP A 49 -10.00 12.38 57.03
N ILE A 50 -10.20 13.00 55.86
CA ILE A 50 -11.23 12.58 54.90
C ILE A 50 -10.93 11.16 54.40
N GLN A 51 -9.69 10.90 53.99
CA GLN A 51 -9.23 9.59 53.52
C GLN A 51 -9.46 8.49 54.58
N HIS A 52 -9.09 8.75 55.84
CA HIS A 52 -9.26 7.80 56.94
C HIS A 52 -10.73 7.55 57.28
N SER A 53 -11.55 8.60 57.25
CA SER A 53 -12.99 8.52 57.50
C SER A 53 -13.74 7.81 56.37
N LEU A 54 -13.28 7.94 55.12
CA LEU A 54 -13.77 7.16 53.99
C LEU A 54 -13.38 5.68 54.11
N LEU A 55 -12.20 5.35 54.65
CA LEU A 55 -11.74 3.97 54.85
C LEU A 55 -12.54 3.22 55.92
N LYS A 56 -12.70 3.83 57.10
CA LYS A 56 -13.24 3.13 58.28
C LYS A 56 -14.03 4.02 59.24
N GLY A 57 -14.38 5.24 58.84
CA GLY A 57 -15.03 6.21 59.71
C GLY A 57 -16.46 6.57 59.32
N THR A 58 -16.88 7.72 59.84
CA THR A 58 -18.25 8.22 59.75
C THR A 58 -18.67 8.48 58.30
N LEU A 59 -17.76 8.94 57.44
CA LEU A 59 -18.08 9.18 56.03
C LEU A 59 -18.46 7.89 55.32
N ARG A 60 -17.66 6.82 55.46
CA ARG A 60 -17.95 5.52 54.85
C ARG A 60 -19.35 5.04 55.19
N ASN A 61 -19.69 5.03 56.47
CA ASN A 61 -20.97 4.53 56.95
C ASN A 61 -22.13 5.36 56.38
N LYS A 62 -22.02 6.68 56.43
CA LYS A 62 -23.07 7.60 55.95
C LYS A 62 -23.27 7.57 54.44
N LEU A 63 -22.19 7.40 53.67
CA LEU A 63 -22.24 7.22 52.22
C LEU A 63 -22.84 5.86 51.86
N SER A 64 -22.44 4.79 52.57
CA SER A 64 -22.94 3.42 52.32
C SER A 64 -24.45 3.27 52.55
N ILE A 65 -25.00 3.95 53.56
CA ILE A 65 -26.45 3.96 53.84
C ILE A 65 -27.22 5.04 53.08
N GLY A 66 -26.53 5.85 52.26
CA GLY A 66 -27.15 6.92 51.47
C GLY A 66 -27.63 8.14 52.25
N GLU A 67 -27.18 8.35 53.50
CA GLU A 67 -27.50 9.57 54.28
C GLU A 67 -26.90 10.82 53.63
N ILE A 68 -25.73 10.68 53.00
CA ILE A 68 -25.03 11.74 52.26
C ILE A 68 -24.59 11.24 50.89
N ARG A 69 -24.32 12.15 49.96
CA ARG A 69 -23.73 11.87 48.65
C ARG A 69 -22.61 12.87 48.36
N VAL A 70 -21.50 12.43 47.78
CA VAL A 70 -20.45 13.35 47.29
C VAL A 70 -20.94 14.00 46.00
N THR A 71 -20.97 15.33 45.97
CA THR A 71 -21.39 16.10 44.79
C THR A 71 -20.21 16.61 43.98
N ASP A 72 -19.05 16.84 44.62
CA ASP A 72 -17.84 17.32 43.98
C ASP A 72 -16.62 16.98 44.84
N SER A 73 -15.50 16.60 44.22
CA SER A 73 -14.25 16.34 44.92
C SER A 73 -13.05 16.43 43.98
N ASN A 74 -11.94 16.98 44.46
CA ASN A 74 -10.63 16.93 43.80
C ASN A 74 -9.52 16.36 44.72
N ILE A 75 -9.89 15.70 45.82
CA ILE A 75 -8.90 15.10 46.72
C ILE A 75 -8.29 13.85 46.07
N ASN A 76 -7.01 13.62 46.30
CA ASN A 76 -6.30 12.45 45.78
C ASN A 76 -6.67 11.21 46.62
N LEU A 77 -7.29 10.22 45.97
CA LEU A 77 -7.74 8.97 46.60
C LEU A 77 -6.99 7.76 46.02
N VAL A 78 -5.78 7.95 45.50
CA VAL A 78 -5.05 6.93 44.73
C VAL A 78 -4.67 5.69 45.55
N GLN A 79 -4.65 5.74 46.88
CA GLN A 79 -4.06 4.67 47.71
C GLN A 79 -4.97 3.49 48.09
N TYR A 80 -6.00 3.17 47.32
CA TYR A 80 -7.02 2.22 47.78
C TYR A 80 -7.09 0.87 47.06
N SER A 81 -7.53 -0.14 47.81
CA SER A 81 -7.74 -1.52 47.33
C SER A 81 -8.89 -1.60 46.31
N PRO A 82 -8.94 -2.64 45.46
CA PRO A 82 -9.99 -2.79 44.44
C PRO A 82 -11.43 -2.73 44.98
N GLU A 83 -11.68 -3.30 46.16
CA GLU A 83 -12.97 -3.28 46.83
C GLU A 83 -13.38 -1.85 47.22
N PHE A 84 -12.41 -1.04 47.61
CA PHE A 84 -12.63 0.34 48.01
C PHE A 84 -12.78 1.26 46.80
N THR A 85 -12.05 1.04 45.72
CA THR A 85 -12.28 1.72 44.44
C THR A 85 -13.72 1.48 43.96
N THR A 86 -14.20 0.24 44.05
CA THR A 86 -15.60 -0.13 43.73
C THR A 86 -16.60 0.62 44.62
N PHE A 87 -16.29 0.74 45.92
CA PHE A 87 -17.10 1.54 46.84
C PHE A 87 -17.11 3.03 46.44
N LEU A 88 -15.96 3.66 46.19
CA LEU A 88 -15.86 5.07 45.81
C LEU A 88 -16.62 5.37 44.49
N GLN A 89 -16.53 4.48 43.51
CA GLN A 89 -17.30 4.56 42.27
C GLN A 89 -18.81 4.47 42.53
N SER A 90 -19.25 3.55 43.41
CA SER A 90 -20.67 3.37 43.75
C SER A 90 -21.31 4.59 44.41
N ILE A 91 -20.52 5.44 45.07
CA ILE A 91 -20.98 6.66 45.75
C ILE A 91 -20.80 7.93 44.90
N GLY A 92 -20.37 7.78 43.64
CA GLY A 92 -20.25 8.87 42.66
C GLY A 92 -18.92 9.61 42.64
N ILE A 93 -17.86 9.07 43.26
CA ILE A 93 -16.51 9.61 43.14
C ILE A 93 -15.82 8.95 41.93
N THR A 94 -15.63 9.73 40.87
CA THR A 94 -15.03 9.25 39.61
C THR A 94 -13.69 9.90 39.28
N ALA A 95 -13.30 10.96 39.99
CA ALA A 95 -11.99 11.63 39.84
C ALA A 95 -11.07 11.26 41.00
N GLY A 96 -9.77 11.12 40.74
CA GLY A 96 -8.74 10.86 41.76
C GLY A 96 -8.62 9.40 42.24
N ILE A 97 -9.28 8.45 41.58
CA ILE A 97 -9.24 7.01 41.88
C ILE A 97 -8.42 6.24 40.83
N SER A 98 -7.08 6.38 40.85
CA SER A 98 -6.23 5.52 40.01
C SER A 98 -5.98 4.19 40.74
N PRO A 99 -6.34 3.03 40.17
CA PRO A 99 -6.01 1.75 40.79
C PRO A 99 -4.49 1.58 40.79
N VAL A 100 -3.84 1.63 41.96
CA VAL A 100 -2.40 1.37 42.15
C VAL A 100 -2.01 -0.09 41.82
N SER A 101 -2.99 -0.93 41.50
CA SER A 101 -2.84 -2.32 41.10
C SER A 101 -3.53 -2.66 39.77
N ALA A 102 -3.78 -1.66 38.92
CA ALA A 102 -4.37 -1.91 37.60
C ALA A 102 -3.48 -2.90 36.82
N THR A 103 -3.97 -4.12 36.57
CA THR A 103 -3.27 -5.05 35.67
C THR A 103 -3.57 -4.73 34.20
N GLY A 104 -4.56 -3.88 33.95
CA GLY A 104 -4.87 -3.35 32.63
C GLY A 104 -5.84 -2.17 32.64
N VAL A 105 -5.90 -1.47 31.52
CA VAL A 105 -6.75 -0.32 31.24
C VAL A 105 -7.46 -0.48 29.89
N ALA A 106 -8.56 0.23 29.69
CA ALA A 106 -9.37 0.06 28.49
C ALA A 106 -8.64 0.46 27.19
N ASN A 107 -7.94 1.59 27.21
CA ASN A 107 -7.32 2.23 26.04
C ASN A 107 -6.10 3.08 26.44
N ILE A 108 -5.40 3.65 25.45
CA ILE A 108 -4.24 4.52 25.67
C ILE A 108 -4.61 5.77 26.46
N ALA A 109 -5.78 6.35 26.21
CA ALA A 109 -6.26 7.50 26.97
C ALA A 109 -6.30 7.19 28.48
N ALA A 110 -6.85 6.04 28.88
CA ALA A 110 -6.86 5.58 30.27
C ALA A 110 -5.45 5.28 30.81
N LEU A 111 -4.55 4.74 29.97
CA LEU A 111 -3.15 4.51 30.35
C LEU A 111 -2.44 5.82 30.72
N SER A 112 -2.64 6.86 29.92
CA SER A 112 -2.03 8.18 30.14
C SER A 112 -2.49 8.88 31.42
N GLN A 113 -3.62 8.45 32.00
CA GLN A 113 -4.19 9.02 33.22
C GLN A 113 -3.83 8.23 34.49
N LEU A 114 -3.12 7.11 34.37
CA LEU A 114 -2.65 6.37 35.55
C LEU A 114 -1.69 7.21 36.37
N ASP A 115 -1.86 7.23 37.70
CA ASP A 115 -0.91 7.86 38.61
C ASP A 115 0.41 7.08 38.67
N ASP A 116 1.34 7.45 37.80
CA ASP A 116 2.66 6.85 37.69
C ASP A 116 3.65 7.35 38.75
N THR A 117 3.30 8.37 39.55
CA THR A 117 4.19 8.91 40.60
C THR A 117 4.44 7.89 41.70
N VAL A 118 3.42 7.10 42.04
CA VAL A 118 3.44 6.03 43.05
C VAL A 118 3.84 4.67 42.49
N MET A 119 3.86 4.51 41.16
CA MET A 119 4.27 3.27 40.50
C MET A 119 5.80 3.14 40.50
N SER A 120 6.29 1.92 40.63
CA SER A 120 7.72 1.65 40.49
C SER A 120 8.12 1.68 39.02
N ASP A 121 9.35 2.12 38.73
CA ASP A 121 9.92 1.99 37.39
C ASP A 121 9.91 0.52 36.94
N GLY A 122 9.60 0.26 35.68
CA GLY A 122 9.40 -1.09 35.14
C GLY A 122 8.03 -1.73 35.39
N THR A 123 7.05 -1.00 35.95
CA THR A 123 5.67 -1.48 36.08
C THR A 123 5.07 -1.78 34.70
N THR A 124 4.33 -2.89 34.55
CA THR A 124 3.66 -3.25 33.30
C THR A 124 2.14 -3.17 33.41
N ILE A 125 1.50 -2.59 32.40
CA ILE A 125 0.05 -2.41 32.32
C ILE A 125 -0.44 -2.92 30.95
N SER A 126 -1.49 -3.75 30.92
CA SER A 126 -2.12 -4.15 29.66
C SER A 126 -3.09 -3.08 29.14
N VAL A 127 -3.11 -2.83 27.83
CA VAL A 127 -4.11 -1.97 27.18
C VAL A 127 -5.04 -2.84 26.33
N VAL A 128 -6.33 -2.87 26.69
CA VAL A 128 -7.30 -3.84 26.15
C VAL A 128 -7.57 -3.63 24.66
N THR A 129 -7.74 -2.39 24.18
CA THR A 129 -7.92 -2.07 22.74
C THR A 129 -6.79 -2.64 21.88
N LEU A 130 -5.58 -2.61 22.40
CA LEU A 130 -4.35 -2.99 21.73
C LEU A 130 -3.92 -4.44 21.96
N ALA A 131 -4.56 -5.13 22.91
CA ALA A 131 -4.23 -6.48 23.37
C ALA A 131 -2.73 -6.69 23.72
N ASP A 132 -2.03 -5.61 24.06
CA ASP A 132 -0.58 -5.59 24.34
C ASP A 132 -0.32 -4.98 25.73
N THR A 133 0.93 -5.05 26.18
CA THR A 133 1.40 -4.48 27.44
C THR A 133 2.30 -3.27 27.22
N PHE A 134 2.28 -2.34 28.17
CA PHE A 134 3.13 -1.16 28.23
C PHE A 134 3.97 -1.19 29.51
N LEU A 135 5.24 -0.85 29.39
CA LEU A 135 6.21 -0.75 30.47
C LEU A 135 6.38 0.72 30.87
N LEU A 136 6.23 1.05 32.14
CA LEU A 136 6.63 2.35 32.66
C LEU A 136 8.15 2.43 32.70
N ASP A 137 8.73 3.37 31.96
CA ASP A 137 10.15 3.70 32.03
C ASP A 137 10.30 5.18 32.42
N LYS A 138 10.65 5.42 33.69
CA LYS A 138 10.79 6.75 34.28
C LYS A 138 11.98 7.54 33.72
N THR A 139 12.89 6.87 33.03
CA THR A 139 14.08 7.48 32.41
C THR A 139 13.92 7.75 30.93
N ASN A 140 12.90 7.16 30.28
CA ASN A 140 12.68 7.30 28.86
C ASN A 140 12.31 8.74 28.47
N THR A 141 13.02 9.30 27.50
CA THR A 141 12.81 10.66 26.96
C THR A 141 12.42 10.66 25.49
N GLN A 142 12.09 9.50 24.91
CA GLN A 142 11.66 9.40 23.52
C GLN A 142 10.41 10.25 23.28
N SER A 143 10.31 10.77 22.06
CA SER A 143 9.15 11.53 21.60
C SER A 143 7.89 10.68 21.69
N ILE A 144 6.82 11.30 22.17
CA ILE A 144 5.49 10.68 22.26
C ILE A 144 4.94 10.55 20.84
N ASP A 145 4.55 9.33 20.45
CA ASP A 145 3.84 9.06 19.19
C ASP A 145 2.39 8.64 19.42
N GLY A 146 1.97 8.46 20.68
CA GLY A 146 0.60 8.16 21.05
C GLY A 146 0.19 6.70 20.86
N ILE A 147 1.08 5.81 20.38
CA ILE A 147 0.78 4.38 20.17
C ILE A 147 1.87 3.47 20.75
N ILE A 148 3.15 3.73 20.45
CA ILE A 148 4.29 2.97 20.97
C ILE A 148 4.84 3.67 22.22
N ILE A 149 4.95 5.00 22.18
CA ILE A 149 5.41 5.85 23.28
C ILE A 149 4.25 6.73 23.71
N VAL A 150 3.73 6.43 24.90
CA VAL A 150 2.58 7.11 25.50
C VAL A 150 3.05 7.97 26.67
N VAL A 151 2.45 9.15 26.80
CA VAL A 151 2.74 10.09 27.89
C VAL A 151 2.29 9.52 29.23
N THR A 152 3.08 9.74 30.28
CA THR A 152 2.69 9.47 31.67
C THR A 152 1.92 10.65 32.25
N ASN A 153 1.06 10.41 33.25
CA ASN A 153 0.27 11.48 33.87
C ASN A 153 1.15 12.53 34.55
N SER A 154 2.25 12.10 35.18
CA SER A 154 3.21 12.99 35.84
C SER A 154 4.08 13.81 34.87
N GLY A 155 4.10 13.45 33.58
CA GLY A 155 5.05 13.95 32.60
C GLY A 155 6.49 13.44 32.76
N THR A 156 6.79 12.67 33.81
CA THR A 156 8.10 12.04 34.05
C THR A 156 8.13 10.64 33.43
N GLY A 157 9.10 10.36 32.56
CA GLY A 157 9.22 9.08 31.86
C GLY A 157 8.15 8.84 30.78
N ARG A 158 8.04 7.60 30.31
CA ARG A 158 7.07 7.18 29.28
C ARG A 158 6.47 5.82 29.60
N TRP A 159 5.26 5.60 29.11
CA TRP A 159 4.74 4.26 28.88
C TRP A 159 5.25 3.76 27.53
N VAL A 160 6.03 2.69 27.53
CA VAL A 160 6.65 2.11 26.34
C VAL A 160 5.98 0.78 26.01
N ARG A 161 5.35 0.70 24.83
CA ARG A 161 4.71 -0.53 24.37
C ARG A 161 5.73 -1.64 24.23
N CYS A 162 5.45 -2.80 24.82
CA CYS A 162 6.34 -3.95 24.74
C CYS A 162 6.44 -4.49 23.31
N LYS A 163 7.60 -5.04 22.95
CA LYS A 163 7.85 -5.63 21.61
C LYS A 163 7.16 -6.97 21.38
N HIS A 164 6.67 -7.61 22.44
CA HIS A 164 5.92 -8.86 22.34
C HIS A 164 4.51 -8.55 21.86
N HIS A 165 4.17 -9.09 20.69
CA HIS A 165 2.84 -9.00 20.11
C HIS A 165 1.91 -10.03 20.75
N SER A 166 0.63 -9.68 20.90
CA SER A 166 -0.41 -10.63 21.28
C SER A 166 -0.53 -11.79 20.28
N ALA A 167 -0.58 -13.03 20.78
CA ALA A 167 -0.82 -14.21 19.93
C ALA A 167 -2.17 -14.14 19.19
N ARG A 168 -3.14 -13.39 19.76
CA ARG A 168 -4.44 -13.14 19.13
C ARG A 168 -4.31 -12.51 17.75
N TRP A 169 -3.31 -11.65 17.51
CA TRP A 169 -3.14 -11.02 16.20
C TRP A 169 -2.78 -12.04 15.10
N GLY A 170 -2.18 -13.18 15.46
CA GLY A 170 -1.92 -14.30 14.55
C GLY A 170 -3.17 -15.05 14.07
N GLU A 171 -4.31 -14.82 14.73
CA GLU A 171 -5.61 -15.38 14.36
C GLU A 171 -6.42 -14.43 13.45
N GLN A 172 -5.92 -13.21 13.22
CA GLN A 172 -6.58 -12.22 12.37
C GLN A 172 -6.03 -12.28 10.94
N TYR A 173 -6.86 -12.77 10.02
CA TYR A 173 -6.50 -12.96 8.61
C TYR A 173 -6.98 -11.83 7.69
N THR A 174 -7.74 -10.87 8.21
CA THR A 174 -8.20 -9.71 7.45
C THR A 174 -7.88 -8.43 8.20
N TRP A 175 -7.24 -7.51 7.49
CA TRP A 175 -6.82 -6.22 8.00
C TRP A 175 -7.39 -5.11 7.11
N TYR A 176 -7.72 -3.97 7.72
CA TYR A 176 -8.16 -2.75 7.05
C TYR A 176 -7.30 -1.59 7.54
N ILE A 177 -6.83 -0.77 6.61
CA ILE A 177 -5.97 0.37 6.86
C ILE A 177 -6.56 1.58 6.13
N ASP A 178 -6.81 2.64 6.86
CA ASP A 178 -7.28 3.93 6.36
C ASP A 178 -6.43 5.02 7.00
N ALA A 179 -5.46 5.55 6.26
CA ALA A 179 -4.58 6.62 6.75
C ALA A 179 -5.29 7.95 7.01
N ASP A 180 -6.43 8.19 6.35
CA ASP A 180 -7.19 9.44 6.49
C ASP A 180 -8.15 9.40 7.68
N ASN A 181 -8.82 8.26 7.92
CA ASN A 181 -9.89 8.13 8.93
C ASN A 181 -9.68 7.02 9.98
N GLY A 182 -8.61 6.25 9.88
CA GLY A 182 -8.33 5.14 10.79
C GLY A 182 -7.83 5.59 12.17
N ASP A 183 -7.73 4.63 13.08
CA ASP A 183 -7.13 4.80 14.40
C ASP A 183 -6.32 3.54 14.74
N ASP A 184 -5.06 3.72 15.16
CA ASP A 184 -4.19 2.60 15.53
C ASP A 184 -4.56 1.94 16.87
N GLU A 185 -5.53 2.47 17.63
CA GLU A 185 -6.24 1.76 18.71
C GLU A 185 -7.37 0.84 18.20
N ASN A 186 -7.85 1.02 16.96
CA ASN A 186 -8.88 0.15 16.39
C ASN A 186 -8.37 -1.28 16.20
N LYS A 187 -9.27 -2.25 16.01
CA LYS A 187 -8.90 -3.66 15.78
C LYS A 187 -8.31 -3.92 14.39
N GLY A 188 -8.67 -3.12 13.39
CA GLY A 188 -8.30 -3.34 12.00
C GLY A 188 -9.07 -4.44 11.29
N ASP A 189 -10.14 -4.98 11.87
CA ASP A 189 -10.88 -6.16 11.37
C ASP A 189 -12.04 -5.80 10.42
N THR A 190 -12.43 -4.53 10.35
CA THR A 190 -13.46 -4.03 9.42
C THR A 190 -13.07 -2.65 8.88
N ALA A 191 -13.72 -2.19 7.81
CA ALA A 191 -13.49 -0.85 7.27
C ALA A 191 -13.86 0.28 8.25
N LEU A 192 -14.86 0.09 9.13
CA LEU A 192 -15.25 1.08 10.15
C LEU A 192 -14.31 1.10 11.36
N THR A 193 -13.50 0.06 11.51
CA THR A 193 -12.51 -0.11 12.58
C THR A 193 -11.11 -0.26 11.99
N ALA A 194 -10.83 0.45 10.89
CA ALA A 194 -9.55 0.39 10.20
C ALA A 194 -8.43 0.98 11.07
N LEU A 195 -7.22 0.43 10.90
CA LEU A 195 -5.99 1.00 11.47
C LEU A 195 -5.64 2.30 10.73
N ALA A 196 -4.98 3.24 11.40
CA ALA A 196 -4.48 4.44 10.75
C ALA A 196 -3.21 4.12 9.93
N THR A 197 -2.37 3.20 10.41
CA THR A 197 -1.04 2.99 9.82
C THR A 197 -0.77 1.53 9.40
N PHE A 198 -0.01 1.40 8.32
CA PHE A 198 0.63 0.17 7.88
C PHE A 198 1.66 -0.32 8.90
N ALA A 199 2.38 0.60 9.56
CA ALA A 199 3.30 0.30 10.64
C ALA A 199 2.61 -0.44 11.79
N GLU A 200 1.42 0.00 12.24
CA GLU A 200 0.67 -0.68 13.29
C GLU A 200 0.20 -2.08 12.85
N CYS A 201 -0.29 -2.21 11.60
CA CYS A 201 -0.62 -3.52 11.03
C CYS A 201 0.59 -4.47 11.09
N THR A 202 1.74 -4.05 10.55
CA THR A 202 2.97 -4.84 10.59
C THR A 202 3.41 -5.18 12.00
N ARG A 203 3.28 -4.23 12.95
CA ARG A 203 3.68 -4.45 14.35
C ARG A 203 2.81 -5.50 15.04
N ARG A 204 1.48 -5.47 14.84
CA ARG A 204 0.55 -6.47 15.37
C ARG A 204 0.81 -7.85 14.79
N MET A 205 1.07 -7.92 13.48
CA MET A 205 1.44 -9.17 12.84
C MET A 205 2.81 -9.69 13.33
N GLY A 206 3.73 -8.79 13.66
CA GLY A 206 5.01 -9.12 14.28
C GLY A 206 5.84 -10.08 13.45
N THR A 207 6.54 -11.00 14.12
CA THR A 207 7.31 -12.08 13.49
C THR A 207 6.54 -13.40 13.44
N GLN A 208 5.20 -13.32 13.49
CA GLN A 208 4.35 -14.52 13.51
C GLN A 208 4.39 -15.24 12.16
N VAL A 209 4.08 -16.54 12.20
CA VAL A 209 3.95 -17.38 11.01
C VAL A 209 2.47 -17.60 10.72
N TYR A 210 2.01 -17.11 9.57
CA TYR A 210 0.64 -17.31 9.11
C TYR A 210 0.57 -18.51 8.16
N TYR A 211 -0.19 -19.53 8.57
CA TYR A 211 -0.46 -20.73 7.78
C TYR A 211 -1.63 -20.55 6.81
N THR A 212 -2.49 -19.56 7.06
CA THR A 212 -3.65 -19.21 6.24
C THR A 212 -3.33 -17.97 5.40
N ALA A 213 -4.04 -17.80 4.28
CA ALA A 213 -3.96 -16.57 3.49
C ALA A 213 -4.40 -15.36 4.33
N VAL A 214 -3.64 -14.27 4.24
CA VAL A 214 -3.96 -12.99 4.91
C VAL A 214 -4.31 -11.95 3.86
N THR A 215 -5.34 -11.15 4.11
CA THR A 215 -5.74 -10.01 3.26
C THR A 215 -5.61 -8.70 4.03
N ILE A 216 -4.92 -7.72 3.46
CA ILE A 216 -4.77 -6.36 3.97
C ILE A 216 -5.43 -5.41 2.95
N ASN A 217 -6.51 -4.76 3.37
CA ASN A 217 -7.26 -3.82 2.56
C ASN A 217 -6.77 -2.40 2.85
N ILE A 218 -6.33 -1.69 1.81
CA ILE A 218 -5.90 -0.30 1.88
C ILE A 218 -7.05 0.55 1.37
N LEU A 219 -7.59 1.43 2.23
CA LEU A 219 -8.76 2.26 1.96
C LEU A 219 -8.39 3.66 1.45
N SER A 220 -7.21 4.15 1.82
CA SER A 220 -6.69 5.49 1.48
C SER A 220 -5.17 5.46 1.30
N ASP A 221 -4.57 6.57 0.88
CA ASP A 221 -3.15 6.67 0.54
C ASP A 221 -2.25 6.52 1.78
N ILE A 222 -1.30 5.58 1.72
CA ILE A 222 -0.30 5.34 2.76
C ILE A 222 0.90 6.26 2.57
N ASN A 223 1.09 7.21 3.49
CA ASN A 223 2.23 8.12 3.53
C ASN A 223 3.23 7.77 4.64
N GLU A 224 3.62 6.50 4.71
CA GLU A 224 4.61 6.02 5.66
C GLU A 224 5.93 5.75 4.96
N LYS A 225 7.04 5.98 5.66
CA LYS A 225 8.37 5.72 5.10
C LYS A 225 8.69 4.23 5.13
N ASP A 226 9.08 3.69 3.97
CA ASP A 226 9.54 2.31 3.81
C ASP A 226 8.59 1.22 4.36
N PRO A 227 7.28 1.26 4.07
CA PRO A 227 6.33 0.25 4.52
C PRO A 227 6.75 -1.14 4.04
N MET A 228 6.76 -2.08 4.98
CA MET A 228 7.11 -3.48 4.75
C MET A 228 6.39 -4.39 5.72
N LEU A 229 6.11 -5.62 5.30
CA LEU A 229 5.64 -6.68 6.20
C LEU A 229 6.84 -7.42 6.81
N LEU A 230 6.78 -7.63 8.12
CA LEU A 230 7.79 -8.38 8.89
C LEU A 230 7.37 -9.82 9.22
N ALA A 231 6.07 -10.12 9.10
CA ALA A 231 5.53 -11.45 9.34
C ALA A 231 5.91 -12.42 8.22
N ALA A 232 5.94 -13.72 8.55
CA ALA A 232 6.19 -14.78 7.59
C ALA A 232 4.86 -15.43 7.18
N PHE A 233 4.64 -15.59 5.87
CA PHE A 233 3.43 -16.22 5.32
C PHE A 233 3.81 -17.53 4.62
N MET A 234 3.40 -18.66 5.20
CA MET A 234 3.55 -19.97 4.55
C MET A 234 2.54 -20.19 3.42
N GLY A 235 1.37 -19.56 3.52
CA GLY A 235 0.45 -19.40 2.40
C GLY A 235 0.86 -18.23 1.51
N TYR A 236 0.01 -17.21 1.47
CA TYR A 236 0.29 -15.94 0.78
C TYR A 236 -0.35 -14.77 1.54
N VAL A 237 0.16 -13.57 1.29
CA VAL A 237 -0.46 -12.33 1.75
C VAL A 237 -0.96 -11.55 0.54
N THR A 238 -2.18 -11.03 0.62
CA THR A 238 -2.78 -10.15 -0.38
C THR A 238 -2.90 -8.76 0.22
N ILE A 239 -2.22 -7.78 -0.37
CA ILE A 239 -2.38 -6.36 -0.07
C ILE A 239 -3.15 -5.77 -1.24
N GLN A 240 -4.36 -5.28 -0.98
CA GLN A 240 -5.26 -4.81 -2.01
C GLN A 240 -5.81 -3.42 -1.70
N GLY A 241 -5.81 -2.56 -2.72
CA GLY A 241 -6.50 -1.29 -2.65
C GLY A 241 -8.01 -1.44 -2.83
N VAL A 242 -8.77 -0.64 -2.09
CA VAL A 242 -10.21 -0.47 -2.31
C VAL A 242 -10.41 0.66 -3.31
N GLU A 243 -10.93 0.31 -4.48
CA GLU A 243 -11.13 1.22 -5.61
C GLU A 243 -12.22 2.26 -5.30
N THR A 244 -11.95 3.53 -5.57
CA THR A 244 -12.95 4.60 -5.51
C THR A 244 -13.42 4.95 -6.92
N THR A 245 -14.71 4.88 -7.20
CA THR A 245 -15.24 5.24 -8.52
C THR A 245 -15.26 6.75 -8.68
N VAL A 246 -14.61 7.26 -9.73
CA VAL A 246 -14.50 8.71 -10.01
C VAL A 246 -15.30 9.16 -11.24
N ALA A 247 -15.64 8.23 -12.12
CA ALA A 247 -16.49 8.48 -13.29
C ALA A 247 -17.11 7.17 -13.79
N THR A 248 -18.17 7.29 -14.59
CA THR A 248 -18.85 6.18 -15.28
C THR A 248 -19.25 6.64 -16.68
N GLY A 249 -19.36 5.71 -17.62
CA GLY A 249 -19.79 6.02 -18.97
C GLY A 249 -20.09 4.78 -19.79
N THR A 250 -20.17 4.96 -21.11
CA THR A 250 -20.44 3.89 -22.06
C THR A 250 -19.53 4.03 -23.27
N ILE A 251 -18.87 2.94 -23.67
CA ILE A 251 -18.04 2.94 -24.86
C ILE A 251 -18.95 3.11 -26.08
N THR A 252 -18.76 4.18 -26.85
CA THR A 252 -19.54 4.44 -28.07
C THR A 252 -18.85 3.99 -29.34
N ASP A 253 -17.51 3.95 -29.32
CA ASP A 253 -16.71 3.34 -30.38
C ASP A 253 -15.42 2.75 -29.78
N ILE A 254 -14.85 1.76 -30.45
CA ILE A 254 -13.62 1.10 -30.03
C ILE A 254 -12.82 0.59 -31.24
N VAL A 255 -11.53 0.89 -31.23
CA VAL A 255 -10.55 0.18 -32.03
C VAL A 255 -9.73 -0.68 -31.10
N GLN A 256 -9.70 -1.97 -31.41
CA GLN A 256 -9.00 -2.95 -30.60
C GLN A 256 -7.51 -2.88 -30.85
N TRP A 257 -6.76 -3.38 -29.87
CA TRP A 257 -5.37 -3.72 -30.12
C TRP A 257 -5.31 -4.81 -31.16
N ASP A 258 -4.67 -4.51 -32.28
CA ASP A 258 -4.28 -5.55 -33.21
C ASP A 258 -2.91 -6.08 -32.79
N HIS A 259 -2.83 -7.40 -32.59
CA HIS A 259 -1.62 -8.09 -32.19
C HIS A 259 -1.10 -9.03 -33.29
N ASP A 260 -1.82 -9.14 -34.40
CA ASP A 260 -1.48 -10.01 -35.52
C ASP A 260 -0.82 -9.20 -36.64
N PRO A 261 0.52 -9.27 -36.78
CA PRO A 261 1.20 -8.57 -37.85
C PRO A 261 0.95 -9.15 -39.25
N SER A 262 0.26 -10.29 -39.38
CA SER A 262 0.17 -11.04 -40.63
C SER A 262 -0.61 -10.34 -41.74
N ASP A 263 -1.48 -9.39 -41.39
CA ASP A 263 -2.22 -8.57 -42.35
C ASP A 263 -1.49 -7.27 -42.76
N GLY A 264 -0.31 -7.03 -42.18
CA GLY A 264 0.54 -5.87 -42.48
C GLY A 264 0.09 -4.58 -41.77
N TYR A 265 -0.86 -4.65 -40.84
CA TYR A 265 -1.28 -3.53 -40.02
C TYR A 265 -1.16 -3.88 -38.54
N VAL A 266 -0.86 -2.88 -37.72
CA VAL A 266 -0.95 -3.03 -36.27
C VAL A 266 -1.62 -1.76 -35.76
N ALA A 267 -2.73 -1.92 -35.04
CA ALA A 267 -3.53 -0.82 -34.53
C ALA A 267 -3.25 -0.60 -33.04
N ALA A 268 -3.11 0.66 -32.64
CA ALA A 268 -3.17 1.03 -31.23
C ALA A 268 -4.62 0.98 -30.75
N GLY A 269 -4.86 0.42 -29.57
CA GLY A 269 -6.20 0.38 -29.00
C GLY A 269 -6.66 1.75 -28.49
N PHE A 270 -7.84 2.19 -28.91
CA PHE A 270 -8.47 3.40 -28.41
C PHE A 270 -9.98 3.21 -28.22
N ILE A 271 -10.54 4.00 -27.31
CA ILE A 271 -11.99 4.04 -27.07
C ILE A 271 -12.51 5.47 -27.22
N THR A 272 -13.77 5.57 -27.60
CA THR A 272 -14.50 6.83 -27.68
C THR A 272 -15.74 6.75 -26.81
N ASP A 273 -15.94 7.73 -25.94
CA ASP A 273 -17.21 7.94 -25.25
C ASP A 273 -17.75 9.32 -25.64
N SER A 274 -18.65 9.32 -26.63
CA SER A 274 -19.24 10.55 -27.16
C SER A 274 -20.11 11.30 -26.13
N ALA A 275 -20.49 10.67 -25.02
CA ALA A 275 -21.27 11.26 -23.94
C ALA A 275 -20.41 11.92 -22.84
N LEU A 276 -19.08 11.74 -22.84
CA LEU A 276 -18.18 12.46 -21.91
C LEU A 276 -18.37 13.98 -22.01
N SER A 277 -18.28 14.67 -20.87
CA SER A 277 -18.46 16.12 -20.80
C SER A 277 -17.31 16.93 -21.43
N GLY A 278 -16.19 16.27 -21.77
CA GLY A 278 -15.01 16.84 -22.41
C GLY A 278 -14.03 15.73 -22.81
N ASP A 279 -12.80 16.09 -23.12
CA ASP A 279 -11.72 15.12 -23.40
C ASP A 279 -11.28 14.42 -22.12
N TRP A 280 -10.61 13.26 -22.24
CA TRP A 280 -10.28 12.42 -21.08
C TRP A 280 -9.33 13.12 -20.11
N SER A 281 -8.51 14.06 -20.58
CA SER A 281 -7.67 14.92 -19.72
C SER A 281 -8.43 15.90 -18.82
N VAL A 282 -9.73 16.13 -19.05
CA VAL A 282 -10.54 17.12 -18.29
C VAL A 282 -11.95 16.65 -17.93
N ALA A 283 -12.35 15.43 -18.33
CA ALA A 283 -13.73 14.96 -18.15
C ALA A 283 -14.07 14.42 -16.75
N GLY A 284 -13.10 14.36 -15.83
CA GLY A 284 -13.37 13.95 -14.44
C GLY A 284 -14.09 15.02 -13.62
N SER A 285 -14.56 14.63 -12.43
CA SER A 285 -15.24 15.54 -11.51
C SER A 285 -14.38 16.79 -11.24
N ALA A 286 -14.99 17.97 -11.25
CA ALA A 286 -14.31 19.27 -11.13
C ALA A 286 -13.18 19.51 -12.17
N GLY A 287 -13.24 18.86 -13.33
CA GLY A 287 -12.25 19.04 -14.41
C GLY A 287 -10.96 18.24 -14.21
N THR A 288 -10.93 17.26 -13.32
CA THR A 288 -9.75 16.41 -13.11
C THR A 288 -9.51 15.49 -14.30
N SER A 289 -8.24 15.16 -14.56
CA SER A 289 -7.88 14.20 -15.59
C SER A 289 -8.30 12.76 -15.25
N LEU A 290 -8.82 12.05 -16.26
CA LEU A 290 -9.06 10.62 -16.24
C LEU A 290 -7.88 9.82 -16.84
N ILE A 291 -6.90 10.51 -17.41
CA ILE A 291 -5.64 9.91 -17.89
C ILE A 291 -4.88 9.30 -16.70
N ASP A 292 -4.18 8.21 -17.00
CA ASP A 292 -3.45 7.37 -16.06
C ASP A 292 -4.32 6.70 -14.99
N LYS A 293 -5.66 6.65 -15.18
CA LYS A 293 -6.58 5.93 -14.30
C LYS A 293 -6.97 4.57 -14.89
N LYS A 294 -7.46 3.69 -14.00
CA LYS A 294 -7.95 2.36 -14.35
C LYS A 294 -9.42 2.47 -14.79
N ILE A 295 -9.73 1.90 -15.95
CA ILE A 295 -11.10 1.79 -16.47
C ILE A 295 -11.54 0.32 -16.42
N ILE A 296 -12.76 0.05 -15.96
CA ILE A 296 -13.29 -1.30 -15.70
C ILE A 296 -14.66 -1.42 -16.37
N LEU A 297 -14.86 -2.47 -17.17
CA LEU A 297 -16.17 -2.80 -17.75
C LEU A 297 -17.11 -3.30 -16.66
N THR A 298 -18.33 -2.76 -16.60
CA THR A 298 -19.32 -3.06 -15.55
C THR A 298 -20.43 -3.98 -16.02
N ASP A 299 -20.58 -4.19 -17.33
CA ASP A 299 -21.55 -5.09 -17.94
C ASP A 299 -20.96 -5.77 -19.20
N GLY A 300 -21.83 -6.40 -19.99
CA GLY A 300 -21.44 -7.15 -21.18
C GLY A 300 -20.75 -8.49 -20.89
N VAL A 301 -20.33 -9.17 -21.96
CA VAL A 301 -19.60 -10.45 -21.86
C VAL A 301 -18.19 -10.31 -21.30
N SER A 302 -17.68 -9.08 -21.30
CA SER A 302 -16.35 -8.70 -20.84
C SER A 302 -16.37 -8.02 -19.46
N ALA A 303 -17.50 -8.05 -18.74
CA ALA A 303 -17.64 -7.46 -17.41
C ALA A 303 -16.49 -7.89 -16.46
N GLY A 304 -15.94 -6.91 -15.73
CA GLY A 304 -14.80 -7.11 -14.84
C GLY A 304 -13.43 -7.07 -15.53
N ALA A 305 -13.36 -7.10 -16.87
CA ALA A 305 -12.13 -6.76 -17.58
C ALA A 305 -11.80 -5.28 -17.39
N TYR A 306 -10.51 -4.96 -17.37
CA TYR A 306 -10.04 -3.59 -17.16
C TYR A 306 -8.85 -3.25 -18.03
N ALA A 307 -8.66 -1.96 -18.24
CA ALA A 307 -7.53 -1.35 -18.93
C ALA A 307 -7.08 -0.08 -18.19
N TYR A 308 -6.06 0.58 -18.71
CA TYR A 308 -5.62 1.90 -18.28
C TYR A 308 -5.82 2.91 -19.39
N ILE A 309 -6.29 4.10 -19.04
CA ILE A 309 -6.43 5.23 -19.96
C ILE A 309 -5.05 5.88 -20.07
N ILE A 310 -4.39 5.72 -21.21
CA ILE A 310 -2.97 6.06 -21.38
C ILE A 310 -2.78 7.53 -21.71
N GLU A 311 -3.47 8.03 -22.75
CA GLU A 311 -3.34 9.42 -23.23
C GLU A 311 -4.54 9.76 -24.14
N ASP A 312 -4.89 11.04 -24.25
CA ASP A 312 -5.83 11.50 -25.29
C ASP A 312 -5.23 11.25 -26.68
N SER A 313 -6.06 10.91 -27.67
CA SER A 313 -5.57 10.72 -29.04
C SER A 313 -5.34 12.02 -29.81
N GLY A 314 -5.86 13.13 -29.29
CA GLY A 314 -6.00 14.41 -29.99
C GLY A 314 -7.33 14.55 -30.74
N SER A 315 -8.09 13.46 -30.91
CA SER A 315 -9.49 13.52 -31.34
C SER A 315 -10.40 13.74 -30.13
N PRO A 316 -11.51 14.51 -30.27
CA PRO A 316 -12.40 14.77 -29.15
C PRO A 316 -12.96 13.48 -28.53
N LYS A 317 -12.84 13.37 -27.20
CA LYS A 317 -13.39 12.26 -26.39
C LYS A 317 -12.86 10.87 -26.75
N GLU A 318 -11.71 10.80 -27.40
CA GLU A 318 -11.02 9.56 -27.75
C GLU A 318 -9.72 9.45 -26.98
N ALA A 319 -9.46 8.28 -26.39
CA ALA A 319 -8.23 8.01 -25.65
C ALA A 319 -7.63 6.66 -25.99
N TYR A 320 -6.30 6.62 -26.03
CA TYR A 320 -5.54 5.37 -26.07
C TYR A 320 -5.72 4.62 -24.77
N VAL A 321 -5.95 3.31 -24.87
CA VAL A 321 -6.09 2.42 -23.72
C VAL A 321 -5.12 1.27 -23.78
N SER A 322 -4.75 0.71 -22.62
CA SER A 322 -4.02 -0.55 -22.59
C SER A 322 -4.89 -1.71 -23.07
N PRO A 323 -4.31 -2.90 -23.32
CA PRO A 323 -5.09 -4.12 -23.52
C PRO A 323 -6.05 -4.35 -22.35
N TRP A 324 -7.24 -4.87 -22.65
CA TRP A 324 -8.26 -5.17 -21.66
C TRP A 324 -8.06 -6.58 -21.13
N VAL A 325 -7.84 -6.74 -19.83
CA VAL A 325 -7.55 -8.06 -19.25
C VAL A 325 -8.49 -8.34 -18.09
N ASN A 326 -8.96 -9.58 -18.02
CA ASN A 326 -9.74 -10.06 -16.89
C ASN A 326 -8.83 -10.60 -15.77
N GLU A 327 -9.00 -10.11 -14.54
CA GLU A 327 -8.14 -10.42 -13.40
C GLU A 327 -8.18 -11.92 -12.99
N ASP A 328 -9.29 -12.60 -13.25
CA ASP A 328 -9.50 -13.99 -12.82
C ASP A 328 -8.94 -15.01 -13.82
N THR A 329 -9.00 -14.67 -15.11
CA THR A 329 -8.59 -15.56 -16.20
C THR A 329 -7.24 -15.21 -16.80
N TRP A 330 -6.73 -14.00 -16.55
CA TRP A 330 -5.51 -13.44 -17.14
C TRP A 330 -5.51 -13.45 -18.66
N THR A 331 -6.72 -13.45 -19.24
CA THR A 331 -6.92 -13.42 -20.69
C THR A 331 -7.34 -12.03 -21.12
N GLU A 332 -6.89 -11.66 -22.31
CA GLU A 332 -7.37 -10.47 -22.98
C GLU A 332 -8.86 -10.61 -23.30
N LYS A 333 -9.60 -9.52 -23.13
CA LYS A 333 -11.01 -9.37 -23.46
C LYS A 333 -11.16 -8.24 -24.46
N GLN A 334 -12.23 -8.28 -25.23
CA GLN A 334 -12.51 -7.27 -26.24
C GLN A 334 -13.80 -6.57 -25.81
N PRO A 335 -13.78 -5.27 -25.47
CA PRO A 335 -15.01 -4.52 -25.24
C PRO A 335 -15.79 -4.37 -26.54
N SER A 336 -17.08 -4.09 -26.43
CA SER A 336 -17.95 -3.75 -27.57
C SER A 336 -18.53 -2.35 -27.40
N PRO A 337 -18.87 -1.65 -28.50
CA PRO A 337 -19.71 -0.46 -28.41
C PRO A 337 -21.01 -0.79 -27.67
N GLY A 338 -21.35 0.03 -26.68
CA GLY A 338 -22.48 -0.15 -25.76
C GLY A 338 -22.10 -0.71 -24.39
N ASP A 339 -20.90 -1.28 -24.21
CA ASP A 339 -20.43 -1.73 -22.89
C ASP A 339 -20.28 -0.52 -21.95
N ALA A 340 -20.90 -0.61 -20.77
CA ALA A 340 -20.77 0.36 -19.70
C ALA A 340 -19.47 0.15 -18.93
N TYR A 341 -18.91 1.25 -18.46
CA TYR A 341 -17.67 1.24 -17.69
C TYR A 341 -17.74 2.14 -16.46
N LYS A 342 -16.81 1.90 -15.54
CA LYS A 342 -16.45 2.81 -14.45
C LYS A 342 -14.95 3.09 -14.47
N ILE A 343 -14.56 4.30 -14.10
CA ILE A 343 -13.17 4.69 -13.91
C ILE A 343 -12.93 4.79 -12.42
N VAL A 344 -11.82 4.21 -11.96
CA VAL A 344 -11.50 4.14 -10.55
C VAL A 344 -10.15 4.76 -10.23
N GLU A 345 -10.08 5.31 -9.01
CA GLU A 345 -8.86 5.70 -8.34
C GLU A 345 -8.39 4.60 -7.40
N LEU A 346 -7.09 4.37 -7.38
CA LEU A 346 -6.44 3.35 -6.57
C LEU A 346 -5.73 4.03 -5.40
N PRO A 347 -5.87 3.51 -4.16
CA PRO A 347 -5.08 4.01 -3.05
C PRO A 347 -3.60 3.73 -3.28
N ALA A 348 -2.77 4.63 -2.77
CA ALA A 348 -1.37 4.70 -3.13
C ALA A 348 -0.43 4.46 -1.95
N PHE A 349 0.70 3.80 -2.21
CA PHE A 349 1.89 3.95 -1.38
C PHE A 349 2.67 5.16 -1.89
N LEU A 350 2.70 6.24 -1.11
CA LEU A 350 3.35 7.51 -1.49
C LEU A 350 4.87 7.49 -1.26
N GLN A 351 5.37 6.42 -0.65
CA GLN A 351 6.79 6.17 -0.41
C GLN A 351 7.17 4.79 -0.95
N ARG A 352 8.47 4.46 -0.91
CA ARG A 352 8.99 3.15 -1.33
C ARG A 352 8.34 2.01 -0.53
N TYR A 353 7.65 1.10 -1.21
CA TYR A 353 7.20 -0.16 -0.60
C TYR A 353 8.25 -1.26 -0.79
N GLN A 354 8.47 -2.12 0.22
CA GLN A 354 9.45 -3.21 0.14
C GLN A 354 8.83 -4.60 0.22
N VAL A 355 9.16 -5.47 -0.74
CA VAL A 355 8.84 -6.91 -0.70
C VAL A 355 10.10 -7.71 -0.33
N ARG A 356 10.07 -8.41 0.81
CA ARG A 356 11.20 -9.21 1.30
C ARG A 356 11.07 -10.70 1.00
N GLN A 357 12.21 -11.39 0.98
CA GLN A 357 12.35 -12.81 0.63
C GLN A 357 11.67 -13.77 1.62
N GLN A 358 11.28 -13.30 2.81
CA GLN A 358 10.68 -14.13 3.85
C GLN A 358 9.29 -14.68 3.48
N ASN A 359 8.64 -14.08 2.47
CA ASN A 359 7.29 -14.45 2.06
C ASN A 359 7.33 -15.40 0.86
N TYR A 360 6.48 -16.44 0.88
CA TYR A 360 6.38 -17.35 -0.26
C TYR A 360 5.87 -16.63 -1.51
N TRP A 361 4.71 -15.95 -1.40
CA TRP A 361 4.16 -15.03 -2.39
C TRP A 361 3.46 -13.83 -1.72
N THR A 362 3.75 -12.63 -2.21
CA THR A 362 3.01 -11.39 -1.90
C THR A 362 2.16 -10.99 -3.09
N TYR A 363 0.85 -10.87 -2.94
CA TYR A 363 -0.07 -10.39 -3.96
C TYR A 363 -0.33 -8.90 -3.73
N LEU A 364 0.02 -8.06 -4.69
CA LEU A 364 -0.27 -6.62 -4.69
C LEU A 364 -1.40 -6.40 -5.69
N LYS A 365 -2.56 -5.91 -5.25
CA LYS A 365 -3.75 -5.77 -6.10
C LYS A 365 -4.29 -4.35 -6.07
N LYS A 366 -4.58 -3.76 -7.23
CA LYS A 366 -5.36 -2.51 -7.28
C LYS A 366 -4.73 -1.37 -6.46
N LEU A 367 -3.40 -1.27 -6.50
CA LEU A 367 -2.61 -0.29 -5.76
C LEU A 367 -1.87 0.64 -6.71
N ARG A 368 -1.62 1.86 -6.26
CA ARG A 368 -0.69 2.80 -6.90
C ARG A 368 0.61 2.86 -6.09
N PHE A 369 1.76 2.85 -6.74
CA PHE A 369 3.05 3.01 -6.09
C PHE A 369 3.73 4.25 -6.65
N VAL A 370 3.95 5.24 -5.78
CA VAL A 370 4.52 6.52 -6.16
C VAL A 370 5.95 6.61 -5.66
N SER A 371 6.85 7.07 -6.52
CA SER A 371 8.21 7.40 -6.11
C SER A 371 8.23 8.76 -5.39
N PRO A 372 8.69 8.84 -4.13
CA PRO A 372 8.64 10.08 -3.35
C PRO A 372 9.69 11.12 -3.79
N THR A 373 10.79 10.67 -4.40
CA THR A 373 11.89 11.53 -4.86
C THR A 373 12.62 10.87 -6.02
N GLN A 374 13.34 11.65 -6.83
CA GLN A 374 14.12 11.19 -8.00
C GLN A 374 15.17 10.08 -7.74
N TYR A 375 15.39 9.66 -6.49
CA TYR A 375 16.37 8.62 -6.13
C TYR A 375 15.77 7.42 -5.39
N LEU A 376 14.48 7.45 -5.05
CA LEU A 376 13.82 6.40 -4.30
C LEU A 376 12.82 5.68 -5.20
N GLN A 377 12.95 4.36 -5.28
CA GLN A 377 12.08 3.55 -6.13
C GLN A 377 10.68 3.43 -5.54
N SER A 378 9.68 3.35 -6.41
CA SER A 378 8.29 3.12 -6.01
C SER A 378 8.10 1.75 -5.31
N LEU A 379 8.81 0.73 -5.79
CA LEU A 379 8.79 -0.64 -5.25
C LEU A 379 10.21 -1.23 -5.26
N GLU A 380 10.62 -1.82 -4.14
CA GLU A 380 11.85 -2.61 -4.05
C GLU A 380 11.51 -4.06 -3.69
N ALA A 381 11.82 -5.00 -4.57
CA ALA A 381 11.47 -6.40 -4.38
C ALA A 381 12.68 -7.32 -4.38
N ASN A 382 12.90 -7.97 -3.24
CA ASN A 382 13.85 -9.09 -3.07
C ASN A 382 13.14 -10.42 -2.79
N GLY A 383 11.80 -10.41 -2.67
CA GLY A 383 10.96 -11.61 -2.56
C GLY A 383 10.08 -11.85 -3.79
N ASN A 384 9.32 -12.94 -3.79
CA ASN A 384 8.39 -13.24 -4.87
C ASN A 384 7.09 -12.46 -4.69
N PHE A 385 6.58 -11.87 -5.77
CA PHE A 385 5.28 -11.20 -5.74
C PHE A 385 4.55 -11.27 -7.08
N ILE A 386 3.24 -11.04 -7.00
CA ILE A 386 2.35 -10.87 -8.13
C ILE A 386 1.68 -9.51 -7.97
N ALA A 387 1.94 -8.58 -8.88
CA ALA A 387 1.19 -7.33 -9.00
C ALA A 387 0.06 -7.52 -10.02
N MET A 388 -1.19 -7.25 -9.62
CA MET A 388 -2.36 -7.31 -10.51
C MET A 388 -3.08 -5.98 -10.50
N GLY A 389 -3.18 -5.34 -11.67
CA GLY A 389 -3.94 -4.10 -11.78
C GLY A 389 -3.31 -2.95 -10.98
N CYS A 390 -1.98 -2.93 -10.84
CA CYS A 390 -1.26 -1.88 -10.12
C CYS A 390 -0.73 -0.79 -11.08
N ILE A 391 -0.60 0.43 -10.56
CA ILE A 391 0.05 1.56 -11.25
C ILE A 391 1.40 1.82 -10.57
N PHE A 392 2.46 1.95 -11.35
CA PHE A 392 3.79 2.34 -10.89
C PHE A 392 4.12 3.71 -11.47
N ASP A 393 3.89 4.73 -10.66
CA ASP A 393 4.05 6.12 -11.04
C ASP A 393 5.52 6.54 -11.10
N GLY A 394 5.74 7.57 -11.91
CA GLY A 394 6.98 8.34 -12.01
C GLY A 394 7.15 8.84 -13.43
N THR A 395 8.34 9.37 -13.71
CA THR A 395 8.65 10.03 -14.98
C THR A 395 9.91 9.48 -15.61
N TYR A 396 10.07 9.68 -16.91
CA TYR A 396 11.29 9.37 -17.65
C TYR A 396 12.55 9.95 -16.97
N ALA A 397 12.45 11.17 -16.44
CA ALA A 397 13.56 11.83 -15.74
C ALA A 397 13.93 11.14 -14.42
N SER A 398 12.93 10.62 -13.69
CA SER A 398 13.14 10.00 -12.38
C SER A 398 13.70 8.58 -12.46
N GLN A 399 13.32 7.79 -13.48
CA GLN A 399 13.67 6.36 -13.60
C GLN A 399 13.42 5.52 -12.32
N ASN A 400 12.49 5.93 -11.47
CA ASN A 400 12.23 5.33 -10.16
C ASN A 400 11.13 4.25 -10.18
N GLY A 401 11.09 3.48 -11.25
CA GLY A 401 10.22 2.33 -11.35
C GLY A 401 10.58 1.25 -10.34
N PRO A 402 9.84 0.14 -10.36
CA PRO A 402 10.16 -0.99 -9.52
C PRO A 402 11.58 -1.49 -9.77
N VAL A 403 12.30 -1.75 -8.67
CA VAL A 403 13.60 -2.44 -8.69
C VAL A 403 13.41 -3.85 -8.17
N LEU A 404 13.76 -4.81 -9.00
CA LEU A 404 13.73 -6.24 -8.71
C LEU A 404 15.16 -6.71 -8.48
N GLY A 405 15.45 -7.21 -7.28
CA GLY A 405 16.70 -7.87 -6.95
C GLY A 405 16.65 -9.36 -7.28
N ARG A 406 17.20 -10.19 -6.38
CA ARG A 406 17.28 -11.66 -6.54
C ARG A 406 15.96 -12.38 -6.29
N THR A 407 14.88 -11.95 -6.94
CA THR A 407 13.57 -12.59 -6.86
C THR A 407 13.56 -13.92 -7.63
N ARG A 408 12.83 -14.94 -7.16
CA ARG A 408 12.70 -16.21 -7.89
C ARG A 408 11.63 -16.14 -8.97
N GLY A 409 10.52 -15.45 -8.68
CA GLY A 409 9.44 -15.20 -9.62
C GLY A 409 8.72 -13.90 -9.29
N THR A 410 8.51 -13.08 -10.31
CA THR A 410 7.77 -11.83 -10.25
C THR A 410 6.75 -11.80 -11.38
N TYR A 411 5.50 -11.44 -11.11
CA TYR A 411 4.46 -11.31 -12.12
C TYR A 411 3.88 -9.90 -12.11
N PHE A 412 3.69 -9.34 -13.29
CA PHE A 412 2.92 -8.12 -13.54
C PHE A 412 1.75 -8.47 -14.46
N VAL A 413 0.56 -8.53 -13.88
CA VAL A 413 -0.68 -8.90 -14.55
C VAL A 413 -1.50 -7.63 -14.77
N ASN A 414 -1.52 -7.17 -16.01
CA ASN A 414 -2.14 -5.93 -16.46
C ASN A 414 -1.85 -4.78 -15.50
N CYS A 415 -0.57 -4.44 -15.39
CA CYS A 415 -0.07 -3.31 -14.61
C CYS A 415 0.33 -2.16 -15.53
N PHE A 416 0.29 -0.95 -15.00
CA PHE A 416 0.69 0.25 -15.70
C PHE A 416 2.00 0.82 -15.16
N LEU A 417 3.07 0.80 -15.96
CA LEU A 417 4.42 1.19 -15.57
C LEU A 417 4.83 2.50 -16.26
N LYS A 418 4.73 3.63 -15.54
CA LYS A 418 5.12 4.95 -16.05
C LYS A 418 6.59 5.30 -15.78
N SER A 419 7.18 4.65 -14.78
CA SER A 419 8.55 4.88 -14.31
C SER A 419 9.53 3.79 -14.73
N GLY A 420 9.14 2.94 -15.69
CA GLY A 420 9.95 1.84 -16.19
C GLY A 420 10.12 0.72 -15.17
N LEU A 421 11.14 -0.12 -15.39
CA LEU A 421 11.48 -1.25 -14.52
C LEU A 421 12.99 -1.50 -14.54
N SER A 422 13.57 -1.79 -13.38
CA SER A 422 14.93 -2.30 -13.26
C SER A 422 14.94 -3.71 -12.66
N ALA A 423 15.59 -4.66 -13.32
CA ALA A 423 15.73 -6.03 -12.88
C ALA A 423 17.22 -6.45 -12.81
N TRP A 424 17.68 -6.73 -11.60
CA TRP A 424 19.06 -7.08 -11.26
C TRP A 424 19.11 -8.49 -10.69
N SER A 425 19.55 -9.47 -11.50
CA SER A 425 19.55 -10.89 -11.14
C SER A 425 18.18 -11.45 -10.78
N ALA A 426 17.10 -10.87 -11.32
CA ALA A 426 15.74 -11.37 -11.15
C ALA A 426 15.56 -12.64 -12.01
N ARG A 427 15.38 -13.80 -11.38
CA ARG A 427 15.38 -15.10 -12.08
C ARG A 427 14.25 -15.20 -13.11
N SER A 428 13.11 -14.59 -12.84
CA SER A 428 11.96 -14.56 -13.76
C SER A 428 11.07 -13.36 -13.46
N VAL A 429 10.88 -12.51 -14.46
CA VAL A 429 9.95 -11.38 -14.47
C VAL A 429 8.93 -11.64 -15.58
N ILE A 430 7.67 -11.80 -15.22
CA ILE A 430 6.62 -12.27 -16.13
C ILE A 430 5.60 -11.15 -16.32
N PHE A 431 5.29 -10.84 -17.57
CA PHE A 431 4.25 -9.86 -17.94
C PHE A 431 3.08 -10.55 -18.62
N VAL A 432 1.88 -10.19 -18.19
CA VAL A 432 0.62 -10.62 -18.81
C VAL A 432 -0.25 -9.39 -18.99
N GLY A 433 -0.38 -8.84 -20.19
CA GLY A 433 -1.31 -7.74 -20.46
C GLY A 433 -0.89 -6.37 -19.93
N SER A 434 0.38 -6.14 -19.61
CA SER A 434 0.83 -4.88 -18.99
C SER A 434 1.13 -3.79 -20.02
N VAL A 435 1.26 -2.55 -19.56
CA VAL A 435 1.64 -1.42 -20.39
C VAL A 435 2.75 -0.59 -19.72
N PHE A 436 3.75 -0.20 -20.51
CA PHE A 436 4.75 0.80 -20.15
C PHE A 436 4.40 2.13 -20.82
N LYS A 437 4.54 3.25 -20.10
CA LYS A 437 4.42 4.60 -20.67
C LYS A 437 5.71 5.37 -20.51
N ASN A 438 6.24 5.90 -21.62
CA ASN A 438 7.42 6.78 -21.73
C ASN A 438 8.77 6.17 -21.30
N LEU A 439 8.78 5.11 -20.50
CA LEU A 439 10.00 4.44 -20.07
C LEU A 439 9.75 2.93 -20.00
N GLY A 440 10.58 2.16 -20.71
CA GLY A 440 10.51 0.70 -20.71
C GLY A 440 11.31 0.07 -19.57
N ILE A 441 11.95 -1.06 -19.82
CA ILE A 441 12.88 -1.67 -18.87
C ILE A 441 14.19 -0.87 -18.93
N THR A 442 14.63 -0.27 -17.83
CA THR A 442 15.88 0.51 -17.80
C THR A 442 17.09 -0.39 -17.61
N HIS A 443 16.92 -1.52 -16.92
CA HIS A 443 17.99 -2.44 -16.59
C HIS A 443 17.51 -3.89 -16.57
N LEU A 444 18.24 -4.78 -17.25
CA LEU A 444 18.05 -6.23 -17.16
C LEU A 444 19.43 -6.92 -17.21
N THR A 445 19.90 -7.39 -16.05
CA THR A 445 21.17 -8.14 -15.91
C THR A 445 20.96 -9.46 -15.19
N HIS A 446 21.63 -10.52 -15.66
CA HIS A 446 21.53 -11.88 -15.11
C HIS A 446 20.07 -12.34 -14.86
N GLY A 447 19.13 -11.87 -15.67
CA GLY A 447 17.71 -12.01 -15.42
C GLY A 447 16.94 -12.53 -16.62
N ARG A 448 15.71 -12.96 -16.38
CA ARG A 448 14.80 -13.43 -17.42
C ARG A 448 13.52 -12.61 -17.44
N VAL A 449 13.15 -12.06 -18.58
CA VAL A 449 11.83 -11.48 -18.84
C VAL A 449 11.03 -12.47 -19.68
N ILE A 450 9.79 -12.75 -19.29
CA ILE A 450 8.87 -13.62 -20.02
C ILE A 450 7.59 -12.83 -20.28
N ILE A 451 7.13 -12.84 -21.53
CA ILE A 451 5.90 -12.18 -21.95
C ILE A 451 4.90 -13.28 -22.31
N GLN A 452 3.83 -13.37 -21.52
CA GLN A 452 2.78 -14.39 -21.56
C GLN A 452 1.40 -13.76 -21.80
N GLY A 453 1.37 -12.54 -22.30
CA GLY A 453 0.18 -11.81 -22.71
C GLY A 453 0.61 -10.57 -23.49
N PRO A 454 -0.34 -9.77 -24.00
CA PRO A 454 -0.03 -8.49 -24.62
C PRO A 454 0.89 -7.65 -23.73
N LEU A 455 1.97 -7.11 -24.29
CA LEU A 455 2.81 -6.14 -23.60
C LEU A 455 3.00 -4.94 -24.50
N VAL A 456 2.43 -3.81 -24.09
CA VAL A 456 2.46 -2.57 -24.86
C VAL A 456 3.48 -1.64 -24.26
N PHE A 457 4.38 -1.13 -25.09
CA PHE A 457 5.23 0.00 -24.74
C PHE A 457 4.66 1.21 -25.48
N PHE A 458 4.13 2.19 -24.75
CA PHE A 458 3.54 3.41 -25.29
C PHE A 458 4.45 4.61 -25.01
N ASN A 459 4.84 5.37 -26.03
CA ASN A 459 5.80 6.46 -25.86
C ASN A 459 5.49 7.69 -26.70
N ASN A 460 5.64 8.83 -26.04
CA ASN A 460 5.56 10.16 -26.64
C ASN A 460 6.81 11.04 -26.40
N SER A 461 7.79 10.60 -25.59
CA SER A 461 8.81 11.49 -25.03
C SER A 461 10.26 10.96 -25.01
N GLY A 462 10.52 9.68 -25.23
CA GLY A 462 11.88 9.14 -25.20
C GLY A 462 12.07 7.70 -25.70
N PRO A 463 13.30 7.18 -25.78
CA PRO A 463 13.54 5.81 -26.24
C PRO A 463 12.91 4.78 -25.27
N MET A 464 12.02 3.91 -25.76
CA MET A 464 11.60 2.70 -25.04
C MET A 464 12.40 1.49 -25.50
N THR A 465 12.89 0.71 -24.55
CA THR A 465 13.67 -0.49 -24.86
C THR A 465 13.65 -1.52 -23.74
N ILE A 466 13.92 -2.78 -24.09
CA ILE A 466 14.34 -3.84 -23.17
C ILE A 466 15.85 -4.08 -23.35
N PRO A 467 16.72 -3.50 -22.51
CA PRO A 467 18.17 -3.62 -22.62
C PRO A 467 18.68 -4.83 -21.84
N ALA A 468 18.60 -6.02 -22.45
CA ALA A 468 19.14 -7.25 -21.89
C ALA A 468 20.67 -7.26 -21.94
N ARG A 469 21.34 -7.56 -20.81
CA ARG A 469 22.81 -7.61 -20.68
C ARG A 469 23.25 -8.81 -19.86
N GLU A 470 24.53 -9.16 -19.93
CA GLU A 470 25.17 -10.11 -18.99
C GLU A 470 24.38 -11.44 -18.84
N ASN A 471 24.27 -12.22 -19.91
CA ASN A 471 23.52 -13.49 -19.95
C ASN A 471 22.01 -13.36 -19.63
N SER A 472 21.40 -12.20 -19.86
CA SER A 472 19.95 -12.05 -19.68
C SER A 472 19.17 -12.66 -20.84
N MET A 473 17.90 -12.99 -20.59
CA MET A 473 17.03 -13.60 -21.61
C MET A 473 15.66 -12.93 -21.64
N VAL A 474 15.18 -12.59 -22.84
CA VAL A 474 13.80 -12.15 -23.09
C VAL A 474 13.07 -13.27 -23.82
N VAL A 475 11.89 -13.68 -23.34
CA VAL A 475 11.13 -14.80 -23.90
C VAL A 475 9.70 -14.39 -24.21
N LEU A 476 9.24 -14.63 -25.43
CA LEU A 476 7.84 -14.48 -25.82
C LEU A 476 7.18 -15.86 -25.86
N GLN A 477 6.01 -16.02 -25.24
CA GLN A 477 5.32 -17.31 -25.11
C GLN A 477 3.87 -17.23 -25.57
N GLY A 478 3.64 -17.36 -26.88
CA GLY A 478 2.31 -17.39 -27.49
C GLY A 478 1.63 -16.02 -27.63
N TYR A 479 2.42 -14.94 -27.55
CA TYR A 479 1.91 -13.56 -27.62
C TYR A 479 2.93 -12.63 -28.29
N SER A 480 2.42 -11.49 -28.74
CA SER A 480 3.21 -10.47 -29.43
C SER A 480 3.81 -9.45 -28.44
N LEU A 481 5.04 -9.01 -28.70
CA LEU A 481 5.70 -7.90 -28.02
C LEU A 481 5.67 -6.67 -28.92
N GLY A 482 4.96 -5.62 -28.48
CA GLY A 482 4.72 -4.42 -29.26
C GLY A 482 5.31 -3.16 -28.65
N VAL A 483 5.91 -2.32 -29.49
CA VAL A 483 6.22 -0.92 -29.16
C VAL A 483 5.35 -0.03 -30.03
N VAL A 484 4.57 0.84 -29.42
CA VAL A 484 3.85 1.93 -30.07
C VAL A 484 4.57 3.24 -29.73
N CYS A 485 5.20 3.86 -30.73
CA CYS A 485 5.74 5.20 -30.60
C CYS A 485 4.86 6.17 -31.38
N LEU A 486 4.18 7.06 -30.67
CA LEU A 486 3.37 8.11 -31.28
C LEU A 486 4.12 9.44 -31.18
N GLY A 487 4.39 10.09 -32.31
CA GLY A 487 5.05 11.40 -32.38
C GLY A 487 6.34 11.43 -33.20
N ALA A 488 7.02 12.58 -33.22
CA ALA A 488 8.19 12.83 -34.11
C ALA A 488 9.55 12.34 -33.55
N GLN A 489 9.60 11.86 -32.31
CA GLN A 489 10.84 11.45 -31.61
C GLN A 489 10.77 9.96 -31.24
N THR A 490 11.01 9.08 -32.22
CA THR A 490 10.73 7.64 -32.10
C THR A 490 11.98 6.77 -32.13
N ASN A 491 13.05 7.17 -31.45
CA ASN A 491 14.24 6.32 -31.31
C ASN A 491 13.96 5.18 -30.30
N GLY A 492 13.05 4.26 -30.57
CA GLY A 492 12.83 3.07 -29.73
C GLY A 492 13.70 1.90 -30.19
N SER A 493 14.11 1.00 -29.29
CA SER A 493 14.54 -0.35 -29.68
C SER A 493 13.74 -1.36 -28.92
N VAL A 494 12.80 -2.10 -29.55
CA VAL A 494 11.91 -3.05 -28.85
C VAL A 494 12.71 -3.94 -27.91
N VAL A 495 13.78 -4.54 -28.44
CA VAL A 495 14.75 -5.30 -27.64
C VAL A 495 16.18 -4.91 -28.02
N LYS A 496 17.02 -4.67 -27.01
CA LYS A 496 18.46 -4.43 -27.16
C LYS A 496 19.25 -5.52 -26.43
N LEU A 497 19.78 -6.48 -27.18
CA LEU A 497 20.58 -7.59 -26.66
C LEU A 497 22.07 -7.23 -26.62
N ARG A 498 22.63 -7.09 -25.42
CA ARG A 498 24.07 -6.90 -25.18
C ARG A 498 24.73 -8.17 -24.69
N ASP A 499 26.04 -8.27 -24.93
CA ASP A 499 26.85 -9.41 -24.47
C ASP A 499 26.24 -10.73 -24.94
N THR A 500 26.26 -11.77 -24.12
CA THR A 500 25.68 -13.11 -24.36
C THR A 500 24.18 -13.21 -24.12
N SER A 501 23.45 -12.08 -24.19
CA SER A 501 22.00 -12.08 -23.93
C SER A 501 21.21 -12.63 -25.11
N SER A 502 19.99 -13.13 -24.83
CA SER A 502 19.15 -13.76 -25.84
C SER A 502 17.72 -13.22 -25.90
N LEU A 503 17.12 -13.26 -27.10
CA LEU A 503 15.69 -13.13 -27.35
C LEU A 503 15.18 -14.47 -27.88
N VAL A 504 14.16 -15.03 -27.25
CA VAL A 504 13.52 -16.29 -27.65
C VAL A 504 12.05 -16.03 -27.96
N ILE A 505 11.62 -16.31 -29.18
CA ILE A 505 10.28 -16.06 -29.68
C ILE A 505 9.62 -17.42 -29.93
N LYS A 506 8.66 -17.83 -29.11
CA LYS A 506 7.99 -19.13 -29.30
C LYS A 506 6.97 -19.09 -30.44
N GLU A 507 6.48 -20.26 -30.83
CA GLU A 507 5.38 -20.41 -31.78
C GLU A 507 4.19 -19.51 -31.39
N GLY A 508 3.57 -18.87 -32.39
CA GLY A 508 2.47 -17.91 -32.20
C GLY A 508 2.87 -16.58 -31.57
N SER A 509 4.17 -16.28 -31.45
CA SER A 509 4.67 -15.01 -30.92
C SER A 509 5.29 -14.15 -32.02
N SER A 510 5.15 -12.83 -31.90
CA SER A 510 5.79 -11.88 -32.82
C SER A 510 6.39 -10.69 -32.08
N VAL A 511 7.28 -9.96 -32.76
CA VAL A 511 7.81 -8.67 -32.30
C VAL A 511 7.42 -7.62 -33.32
N TYR A 512 6.78 -6.55 -32.87
CA TYR A 512 6.38 -5.49 -33.76
C TYR A 512 6.69 -4.10 -33.21
N SER A 513 6.77 -3.12 -34.10
CA SER A 513 6.88 -1.70 -33.77
C SER A 513 5.94 -0.89 -34.65
N ILE A 514 5.12 -0.04 -34.03
CA ILE A 514 4.18 0.87 -34.69
C ILE A 514 4.65 2.30 -34.46
N GLY A 515 4.75 3.06 -35.54
CA GLY A 515 5.02 4.48 -35.50
C GLY A 515 6.49 4.77 -35.25
N GLY A 516 7.09 5.52 -36.17
CA GLY A 516 8.36 6.17 -35.96
C GLY A 516 9.35 6.11 -37.11
N SER A 517 9.80 7.28 -37.56
CA SER A 517 10.74 7.41 -38.69
C SER A 517 12.17 6.95 -38.41
N ALA A 518 12.50 6.53 -37.19
CA ALA A 518 13.88 6.23 -36.76
C ALA A 518 14.01 5.08 -35.73
N GLY A 519 12.93 4.34 -35.50
CA GLY A 519 12.92 3.22 -34.56
C GLY A 519 13.83 2.08 -35.00
N ILE A 520 14.37 1.34 -34.05
CA ILE A 520 15.02 0.05 -34.26
C ILE A 520 14.02 -0.98 -33.72
N GLY A 521 13.73 -2.05 -34.43
CA GLY A 521 12.94 -3.15 -33.92
C GLY A 521 13.78 -3.92 -32.89
N VAL A 522 14.84 -4.59 -33.37
CA VAL A 522 15.73 -5.39 -32.54
C VAL A 522 17.19 -5.00 -32.81
N TRP A 523 17.93 -4.72 -31.72
CA TRP A 523 19.37 -4.51 -31.78
C TRP A 523 20.10 -5.67 -31.11
N VAL A 524 21.09 -6.23 -31.78
CA VAL A 524 21.89 -7.37 -31.31
C VAL A 524 23.38 -7.02 -31.31
N SER A 525 24.05 -7.21 -30.18
CA SER A 525 25.51 -7.10 -30.05
C SER A 525 26.23 -8.23 -30.81
N SER A 526 27.56 -8.23 -30.81
CA SER A 526 28.40 -9.29 -31.41
C SER A 526 28.37 -10.64 -30.69
N ALA A 527 27.73 -10.74 -29.52
CA ALA A 527 27.57 -11.99 -28.78
C ALA A 527 26.09 -12.33 -28.47
N GLY A 528 25.15 -11.47 -28.90
CA GLY A 528 23.74 -11.66 -28.66
C GLY A 528 23.13 -12.71 -29.58
N THR A 529 22.06 -13.36 -29.11
CA THR A 529 21.38 -14.44 -29.86
C THR A 529 19.88 -14.15 -29.99
N VAL A 530 19.31 -14.34 -31.18
CA VAL A 530 17.85 -14.30 -31.39
C VAL A 530 17.41 -15.67 -31.89
N VAL A 531 16.39 -16.25 -31.26
CA VAL A 531 15.81 -17.55 -31.62
C VAL A 531 14.31 -17.38 -31.82
N TRP A 532 13.75 -17.95 -32.88
CA TRP A 532 12.30 -18.01 -33.08
C TRP A 532 11.83 -19.41 -33.49
N MET A 533 10.63 -19.77 -33.05
CA MET A 533 10.06 -21.11 -33.21
C MET A 533 8.68 -21.05 -33.90
N PRO A 534 8.30 -22.09 -34.67
CA PRO A 534 9.14 -23.20 -35.11
C PRO A 534 10.31 -22.72 -35.98
N ALA A 535 11.39 -23.51 -36.04
CA ALA A 535 12.62 -23.11 -36.72
C ALA A 535 12.45 -22.86 -38.23
N GLY A 536 11.34 -23.31 -38.84
CA GLY A 536 11.01 -23.03 -40.25
C GLY A 536 10.17 -21.77 -40.49
N SER A 537 9.89 -20.97 -39.45
CA SER A 537 9.05 -19.77 -39.60
C SER A 537 9.82 -18.67 -40.33
N ASN A 538 9.16 -18.02 -41.29
CA ASN A 538 9.75 -16.89 -42.01
C ASN A 538 9.92 -15.69 -41.05
N ALA A 539 11.09 -15.06 -41.05
CA ALA A 539 11.35 -13.86 -40.25
C ALA A 539 10.30 -12.76 -40.46
N ASN A 540 9.73 -12.62 -41.67
CA ASN A 540 8.66 -11.66 -41.98
C ASN A 540 7.33 -11.94 -41.26
N THR A 541 7.14 -13.16 -40.74
CA THR A 541 5.96 -13.52 -39.92
C THR A 541 6.22 -13.32 -38.42
N VAL A 542 7.48 -13.16 -38.04
CA VAL A 542 7.92 -13.03 -36.65
C VAL A 542 8.23 -11.58 -36.31
N PHE A 543 8.75 -10.82 -37.26
CA PHE A 543 9.13 -9.43 -37.12
C PHE A 543 8.29 -8.56 -38.04
N SER A 544 7.58 -7.59 -37.46
CA SER A 544 6.80 -6.60 -38.20
C SER A 544 7.22 -5.21 -37.78
N PHE A 545 8.12 -4.61 -38.57
CA PHE A 545 8.65 -3.28 -38.32
C PHE A 545 8.20 -2.34 -39.43
N GLU A 546 8.03 -1.06 -39.08
CA GLU A 546 7.62 -0.03 -40.03
C GLU A 546 8.67 0.19 -41.13
N SER A 547 9.97 0.04 -40.80
CA SER A 547 11.05 0.06 -41.79
C SER A 547 11.80 -1.26 -41.86
N ALA A 548 12.12 -1.66 -43.10
CA ALA A 548 12.93 -2.85 -43.36
C ALA A 548 14.32 -2.78 -42.69
N SER A 549 14.86 -1.59 -42.38
CA SER A 549 16.19 -1.41 -41.78
C SER A 549 16.22 -1.52 -40.25
N ASP A 550 15.10 -1.87 -39.62
CA ASP A 550 14.91 -1.75 -38.18
C ASP A 550 15.55 -2.90 -37.39
N PHE A 551 16.11 -3.90 -38.05
CA PHE A 551 16.97 -4.88 -37.40
C PHE A 551 18.44 -4.42 -37.47
N LYS A 552 19.15 -4.37 -36.33
CA LYS A 552 20.56 -3.94 -36.29
C LYS A 552 21.48 -4.94 -35.62
N THR A 553 22.63 -5.18 -36.24
CA THR A 553 23.69 -6.08 -35.76
C THR A 553 24.99 -5.30 -35.62
N GLY A 554 25.52 -5.14 -34.40
CA GLY A 554 26.76 -4.38 -34.19
C GLY A 554 26.71 -2.93 -34.70
N GLY A 555 25.52 -2.34 -34.84
CA GLY A 555 25.31 -0.99 -35.38
C GLY A 555 24.98 -0.93 -36.88
N THR A 556 25.13 -2.03 -37.62
CA THR A 556 24.77 -2.13 -39.04
C THR A 556 23.30 -2.53 -39.18
N ALA A 557 22.53 -1.77 -39.97
CA ALA A 557 21.16 -2.14 -40.33
C ALA A 557 21.13 -3.38 -41.23
N LYS A 558 20.12 -4.23 -41.01
CA LYS A 558 19.83 -5.44 -41.75
C LYS A 558 18.35 -5.43 -42.12
N THR A 559 18.07 -5.85 -43.34
CA THR A 559 16.72 -6.13 -43.81
C THR A 559 16.20 -7.42 -43.18
N ILE A 560 14.89 -7.51 -42.94
CA ILE A 560 14.30 -8.77 -42.45
C ILE A 560 14.54 -9.89 -43.47
N ALA A 561 14.60 -9.58 -44.78
CA ALA A 561 14.96 -10.54 -45.82
C ALA A 561 16.42 -11.06 -45.73
N GLU A 562 17.33 -10.30 -45.13
CA GLU A 562 18.70 -10.77 -44.83
C GLU A 562 18.73 -11.72 -43.62
N LEU A 563 17.68 -11.75 -42.80
CA LEU A 563 17.47 -12.79 -41.80
C LEU A 563 16.93 -14.01 -42.54
N ASN A 564 17.75 -15.05 -42.67
CA ASN A 564 17.38 -16.29 -43.35
C ASN A 564 16.06 -16.88 -42.78
N THR A 565 15.42 -17.77 -43.53
CA THR A 565 14.20 -18.51 -43.17
C THR A 565 14.33 -19.47 -41.98
N ALA A 566 15.53 -19.63 -41.41
CA ALA A 566 15.79 -20.52 -40.28
C ALA A 566 15.78 -19.76 -38.95
N GLY A 567 15.07 -20.30 -37.96
CA GLY A 567 14.70 -19.80 -36.62
C GLY A 567 15.80 -19.33 -35.67
N PHE A 568 16.99 -18.99 -36.14
CA PHE A 568 18.15 -18.76 -35.30
C PHE A 568 19.12 -17.74 -35.90
N PHE A 569 19.51 -16.75 -35.09
CA PHE A 569 20.50 -15.73 -35.42
C PHE A 569 21.53 -15.57 -34.29
N ASN A 570 22.82 -15.76 -34.62
CA ASN A 570 23.95 -15.46 -33.74
C ASN A 570 25.01 -14.63 -34.52
N SER A 571 25.39 -13.49 -33.97
CA SER A 571 26.33 -12.56 -34.58
C SER A 571 27.79 -13.04 -34.58
N SER A 572 28.19 -13.94 -33.68
CA SER A 572 29.55 -14.50 -33.64
C SER A 572 29.88 -15.41 -34.83
N ASN A 573 28.86 -15.92 -35.52
CA ASN A 573 29.02 -16.83 -36.66
C ASN A 573 28.99 -16.11 -38.03
N GLY A 574 29.14 -14.78 -38.06
CA GLY A 574 29.20 -14.02 -39.31
C GLY A 574 27.91 -14.07 -40.14
N ALA A 575 26.75 -13.89 -39.48
CA ALA A 575 25.41 -13.96 -40.09
C ALA A 575 25.08 -15.32 -40.74
N ARG A 576 25.67 -16.43 -40.27
CA ARG A 576 25.22 -17.77 -40.63
C ARG A 576 24.30 -18.35 -39.57
N ALA A 577 23.01 -18.44 -39.94
CA ALA A 577 22.04 -19.29 -39.28
C ALA A 577 22.53 -20.75 -39.31
N VAL A 578 22.44 -21.43 -38.18
CA VAL A 578 22.68 -22.88 -38.06
C VAL A 578 21.34 -23.50 -37.69
N SER A 579 20.94 -24.58 -38.36
CA SER A 579 19.72 -25.31 -38.01
C SER A 579 19.79 -25.78 -36.55
N THR A 580 18.68 -25.72 -35.81
CA THR A 580 18.61 -26.19 -34.41
C THR A 580 18.00 -27.60 -34.30
N ASP A 581 18.18 -28.43 -35.33
CA ASP A 581 17.74 -29.84 -35.30
C ASP A 581 18.58 -30.77 -34.39
N ASP A 582 19.40 -30.23 -33.47
CA ASP A 582 20.23 -30.97 -32.50
C ASP A 582 19.92 -30.60 -31.04
#